data_AF-A0A7Y1TP53-F1
#
_entry.id   AF-A0A7Y1TP53-F1
#
_cell.length_a   1.000
_cell.length_b   1.000
_cell.length_c   1.000
_cell.angle_alpha   90.00
_cell.angle_beta   90.00
_cell.angle_gamma   90.00
#
_symmetry.space_group_name_H-M   'P 1'
#
loop_
_entity.id
_entity.type
_entity.pdbx_description
1 polymer ?
#
loop_
_entity_poly.entity_id
_entity_poly.type
_entity_poly.pdbx_seq_one_letter_code
_entity_poly.pdbx_strand_id
1 'polypeptide(L)' 'RYAYIENAIQRDTKLRNSLKGMVIGQFTIEEYEAYIKNSSALNKRMMNLVIDRLKDQIQLFQYEIAN' A
#
# COMPACT_ATOMS: atom_id res chain seq x y z
N ARG A 1 -5.99 13.49 8.97
CA ARG A 1 -5.21 12.24 9.16
C ARG A 1 -5.15 11.38 7.90
N TYR A 2 -6.27 11.04 7.25
CA TYR A 2 -6.23 10.27 5.98
C TYR A 2 -5.47 10.97 4.86
N ALA A 3 -5.61 12.29 4.73
CA ALA A 3 -4.80 13.09 3.82
C ALA A 3 -3.31 13.09 4.19
N TYR A 4 -2.93 12.91 5.46
CA TYR A 4 -1.53 12.83 5.86
C TYR A 4 -0.89 11.52 5.41
N ILE A 5 -1.57 10.38 5.62
CA ILE A 5 -1.10 9.05 5.17
C ILE A 5 -0.88 9.06 3.66
N GLU A 6 -1.87 9.55 2.91
CA GLU A 6 -1.81 9.61 1.47
C GLU A 6 -0.67 10.51 0.98
N ASN A 7 -0.53 11.71 1.56
CA ASN A 7 0.57 12.62 1.21
C ASN A 7 1.95 12.05 1.58
N ALA A 8 2.09 11.40 2.74
CA ALA A 8 3.36 10.80 3.17
C ALA A 8 3.80 9.71 2.20
N ILE A 9 2.89 8.82 1.80
CA ILE A 9 3.18 7.72 0.86
C ILE A 9 3.42 8.24 -0.57
N GLN A 10 2.69 9.27 -1.01
CA GLN A 10 2.86 9.85 -2.34
C GLN A 10 4.14 10.67 -2.48
N ARG A 11 4.53 11.44 -1.45
CA ARG A 11 5.71 12.32 -1.52
C ARG A 11 7.01 11.63 -1.13
N ASP A 12 6.98 10.65 -0.23
CA ASP A 12 8.16 9.89 0.14
C ASP A 12 8.36 8.68 -0.79
N THR A 13 9.28 8.84 -1.75
CA THR A 13 9.63 7.78 -2.70
C THR A 13 10.33 6.59 -2.04
N LYS A 14 11.12 6.79 -0.97
CA LYS A 14 11.78 5.68 -0.26
C LYS A 14 10.75 4.83 0.46
N LEU A 15 9.83 5.46 1.19
CA LEU A 15 8.72 4.78 1.85
C LEU A 15 7.86 4.02 0.83
N ARG A 16 7.47 4.67 -0.27
CA ARG A 16 6.68 4.03 -1.33
C ARG A 16 7.38 2.82 -1.95
N ASN A 17 8.69 2.91 -2.18
CA ASN A 17 9.45 1.79 -2.72
C ASN A 17 9.58 0.64 -1.72
N SER A 18 9.77 0.93 -0.44
CA SER A 18 9.74 -0.09 0.61
C SER A 18 8.39 -0.81 0.66
N LEU A 19 7.28 -0.08 0.62
CA LEU A 19 5.93 -0.67 0.62
C LEU A 19 5.67 -1.54 -0.63
N LYS A 20 6.06 -1.08 -1.82
CA LYS A 20 5.99 -1.91 -3.03
C LYS A 20 6.82 -3.17 -2.89
N GLY A 21 8.04 -3.07 -2.35
CA GLY A 21 8.92 -4.21 -2.10
C GLY A 21 8.31 -5.22 -1.14
N MET A 22 7.65 -4.77 -0.08
CA MET A 22 6.95 -5.66 0.87
C MET A 22 5.81 -6.42 0.20
N VAL A 23 5.02 -5.76 -0.66
CA VAL A 23 3.91 -6.43 -1.38
C VAL A 23 4.46 -7.43 -2.41
N ILE A 24 5.44 -7.02 -3.21
CA ILE A 24 6.05 -7.88 -4.24
C ILE A 24 6.77 -9.07 -3.60
N GLY A 25 7.38 -8.89 -2.43
CA GLY A 25 8.06 -9.97 -1.70
C GLY A 25 7.14 -11.08 -1.21
N GLN A 26 5.82 -10.90 -1.28
CA GLN A 26 4.82 -11.94 -1.00
C GLN A 26 4.37 -12.70 -2.24
N PHE A 27 4.80 -12.29 -3.44
CA PHE A 27 4.40 -12.95 -4.67
C PHE A 27 5.07 -14.32 -4.81
N THR A 28 4.30 -15.25 -5.34
CA THR A 28 4.83 -16.45 -6.00
C THR A 28 5.60 -16.07 -7.27
N ILE A 29 6.33 -17.03 -7.83
CA ILE A 29 7.08 -16.80 -9.08
C ILE A 29 6.12 -16.43 -10.20
N GLU A 30 5.00 -17.15 -10.32
CA GLU A 30 3.98 -16.95 -11.35
C GLU A 30 3.32 -15.56 -11.23
N GLU A 31 3.02 -15.12 -10.02
CA GLU A 31 2.50 -13.77 -9.76
C GLU A 31 3.52 -12.69 -10.09
N TYR A 32 4.80 -12.92 -9.78
CA TYR A 32 5.87 -12.00 -10.13
C TYR A 32 6.03 -11.88 -11.66
N GLU A 33 5.97 -12.99 -12.39
CA GLU A 33 6.00 -13.00 -13.86
C GLU A 33 4.81 -12.26 -14.48
N ALA A 34 3.62 -12.39 -13.89
CA ALA A 34 2.46 -11.59 -14.27
C ALA A 34 2.66 -10.10 -13.95
N TYR A 35 3.25 -9.80 -12.79
CA TYR A 35 3.52 -8.44 -12.35
C TYR A 35 4.47 -7.69 -13.29
N ILE A 36 5.59 -8.30 -13.70
CA ILE A 36 6.59 -7.62 -14.53
C ILE A 36 6.02 -7.20 -15.90
N LYS A 37 5.03 -7.93 -16.43
CA LYS A 37 4.34 -7.61 -17.70
C LYS A 37 3.42 -6.38 -17.60
N ASN A 38 2.97 -6.00 -16.40
CA ASN A 38 2.03 -4.90 -16.19
C ASN A 38 2.38 -4.02 -14.97
N SER A 39 3.67 -3.88 -14.71
CA SER A 39 4.19 -3.34 -13.44
C SER A 39 3.75 -1.91 -13.16
N SER A 40 3.61 -1.05 -14.17
CA SER A 40 3.14 0.34 -13.98
C SER A 40 1.71 0.42 -13.45
N ALA A 41 0.77 -0.29 -14.10
CA ALA A 41 -0.63 -0.31 -13.68
C ALA A 41 -0.81 -1.01 -12.33
N LEU A 42 -0.11 -2.12 -12.13
CA LEU A 42 -0.15 -2.86 -10.86
C LEU A 42 0.46 -2.07 -9.71
N ASN A 43 1.58 -1.37 -9.93
CA ASN A 43 2.16 -0.49 -8.90
C ASN A 43 1.18 0.59 -8.44
N LYS A 44 0.47 1.24 -9.38
CA LYS A 44 -0.55 2.23 -9.04
C LYS A 44 -1.68 1.60 -8.22
N ARG A 45 -2.19 0.45 -8.65
CA ARG A 45 -3.27 -0.27 -7.96
C ARG A 45 -2.85 -0.73 -6.56
N MET A 46 -1.66 -1.33 -6.43
CA MET A 46 -1.11 -1.79 -5.15
C MET A 46 -0.96 -0.63 -4.17
N MET A 47 -0.47 0.53 -4.62
CA MET A 47 -0.33 1.68 -3.72
C MET A 47 -1.66 2.21 -3.21
N ASN A 48 -2.69 2.25 -4.05
CA ASN A 48 -4.05 2.61 -3.61
C ASN A 48 -4.56 1.64 -2.54
N LEU A 49 -4.41 0.32 -2.77
CA LEU A 49 -4.83 -0.70 -1.81
C LEU A 49 -4.10 -0.59 -0.47
N VAL A 50 -2.80 -0.30 -0.48
CA VAL A 50 -2.01 -0.10 0.75
C VAL A 50 -2.49 1.13 1.50
N ILE A 51 -2.75 2.24 0.80
CA ILE A 51 -3.27 3.47 1.41
C ILE A 51 -4.63 3.21 2.07
N ASP A 52 -5.55 2.56 1.36
CA ASP A 52 -6.89 2.27 1.87
C ASP A 52 -6.83 1.34 3.09
N ARG A 53 -6.01 0.29 3.03
CA ARG A 53 -5.79 -0.62 4.17
C ARG A 53 -5.30 0.12 5.42
N LEU A 54 -4.37 1.05 5.27
CA LEU A 54 -3.85 1.84 6.40
C LEU A 54 -4.92 2.80 6.96
N LYS A 55 -5.77 3.38 6.10
CA LYS A 55 -6.90 4.22 6.54
C LYS A 55 -7.89 3.37 7.36
N ASP A 56 -8.23 2.17 6.88
CA ASP A 56 -9.16 1.25 7.56
C ASP A 56 -8.64 0.81 8.94
N GLN A 57 -7.36 0.40 9.03
CA GLN A 57 -6.78 -0.05 10.30
C GLN A 57 -6.80 1.05 11.37
N ILE A 58 -6.55 2.28 10.97
CA ILE A 58 -6.58 3.43 11.89
C ILE A 58 -8.02 3.74 12.34
N GLN A 59 -9.03 3.52 11.48
CA GLN A 59 -10.43 3.63 11.89
C GLN A 59 -10.79 2.60 12.96
N LEU A 60 -10.28 1.36 12.87
CA LEU A 60 -10.51 0.32 13.87
C LEU A 60 -9.99 0.72 15.27
N PHE A 61 -8.78 1.28 15.36
CA PHE A 61 -8.23 1.76 16.63
C PHE A 61 -9.05 2.89 17.26
N GLN A 62 -9.80 3.67 16.47
CA GLN A 62 -10.69 4.69 17.02
C GLN A 62 -11.97 4.10 17.59
N TYR A 63 -12.52 3.06 16.95
CA TYR A 63 -13.67 2.35 17.49
C TYR A 63 -13.32 1.66 18.81
N GLU A 64 -12.13 1.08 18.94
CA GLU A 64 -11.69 0.44 20.19
C GLU A 64 -11.53 1.43 21.35
N ILE A 65 -11.08 2.67 21.10
CA ILE A 65 -10.91 3.70 22.14
C ILE A 65 -12.25 4.33 22.56
N ALA A 66 -13.24 4.35 21.67
CA ALA A 66 -14.54 4.97 21.90
C ALA A 66 -15.55 4.07 22.64
N ASN A 67 -15.21 2.80 22.87
CA ASN A 67 -16.04 1.82 23.57
C ASN A 67 -15.58 1.60 25.02
#